data_AF-A0A7Y2B3K4-F1
#
_entry.id   AF-A0A7Y2B3K4-F1
#
_cell.length_a   1.000
_cell.length_b   1.000
_cell.length_c   1.000
_cell.angle_alpha   90.00
_cell.angle_beta   90.00
_cell.angle_gamma   90.00
#
_symmetry.space_group_name_H-M   'P 1'
#
loop_
_entity.id
_entity.type
_entity.pdbx_description
1 polymer ?
#
loop_
_entity_poly.entity_id
_entity_poly.type
_entity_poly.pdbx_seq_one_letter_code
_entity_poly.pdbx_strand_id
1 'polypeptide(L)'
;MMQTDFAGTRGTIRRTGERRSRVPFPAVAVLCLLSSLFAPALRADLCDVQYDFLSASRDEWGNVSYLIGTKVEGPCEAPPLFELKVSPPESRAAGVREYGNIGYVNLVENPSEPGGENRQSLNAVPLTHTNGTWITSDMPWGLISPEFDSDVHEFWRKYRLRGGTVSGWRAEYGLRGIVWPELVGARGDLIYIHGGGLYFNYHVAAAYYFPETRHLMILTKQALHDENLHSQNGFLLFRVSESAI
;
A
#
# COMPACT_ATOMS: atom_id res chain seq x y z
N MET A 1 4.67 65.83 4.17
CA MET A 1 4.92 66.97 3.27
C MET A 1 6.43 67.08 3.10
N MET A 2 6.96 66.53 2.01
CA MET A 2 8.37 66.72 1.65
C MET A 2 8.48 66.55 0.14
N GLN A 3 8.64 67.70 -0.51
CA GLN A 3 8.95 67.90 -1.92
C GLN A 3 10.46 67.75 -2.08
N THR A 4 10.90 66.96 -3.06
CA THR A 4 12.17 67.22 -3.76
C THR A 4 12.00 66.89 -5.23
N ASP A 5 12.10 67.94 -6.03
CA ASP A 5 12.14 67.93 -7.48
C ASP A 5 13.57 67.74 -8.02
N PHE A 6 13.59 67.38 -9.31
CA PHE A 6 14.49 67.79 -10.40
C PHE A 6 15.68 66.93 -10.85
N ALA A 7 15.79 66.98 -12.20
CA ALA A 7 16.85 66.61 -13.13
C ALA A 7 16.92 65.11 -13.52
N GLY A 8 16.71 64.69 -14.77
CA GLY A 8 16.77 65.38 -16.05
C GLY A 8 18.03 64.99 -16.81
N THR A 9 17.98 63.87 -17.55
CA THR A 9 19.02 63.55 -18.54
C THR A 9 18.39 62.84 -19.74
N ARG A 10 18.28 63.57 -20.86
CA ARG A 10 17.90 63.03 -22.18
C ARG A 10 19.09 62.25 -22.74
N GLY A 11 18.97 60.93 -22.78
CA GLY A 11 19.89 60.04 -23.47
C GLY A 11 19.48 59.84 -24.93
N THR A 12 20.29 60.35 -25.85
CA THR A 12 20.16 60.21 -27.31
C THR A 12 20.48 58.78 -27.73
N ILE A 13 19.46 57.98 -28.08
CA ILE A 13 19.67 56.62 -28.61
C ILE A 13 20.05 56.71 -30.10
N ARG A 14 21.34 56.54 -30.39
CA ARG A 14 21.85 56.29 -31.75
C ARG A 14 21.36 54.93 -32.22
N ARG A 15 20.58 54.90 -33.30
CA ARG A 15 20.32 53.69 -34.10
C ARG A 15 21.60 53.34 -34.89
N THR A 16 22.36 52.37 -34.41
CA THR A 16 23.33 51.64 -35.23
C THR A 16 22.59 50.52 -35.95
N GLY A 17 22.57 50.62 -37.29
CA GLY A 17 22.04 49.57 -38.16
C GLY A 17 22.90 48.32 -38.05
N GLU A 18 22.33 47.28 -37.47
CA GLU A 18 22.93 45.96 -37.41
C GLU A 18 22.50 45.17 -38.65
N ARG A 19 23.51 44.78 -39.44
CA ARG A 19 23.38 43.93 -40.63
C ARG A 19 22.67 42.64 -40.26
N ARG A 20 21.55 42.37 -40.92
CA ARG A 20 20.92 41.04 -40.96
C ARG A 20 21.86 40.05 -41.65
N SER A 21 22.70 39.38 -40.87
CA SER A 21 23.35 38.14 -41.24
C SER A 21 22.26 37.08 -41.41
N ARG A 22 21.92 36.73 -42.65
CA ARG A 22 21.09 35.56 -42.96
C ARG A 22 21.91 34.31 -42.60
N VAL A 23 21.76 33.84 -41.37
CA VAL A 23 22.17 32.47 -41.01
C VAL A 23 21.15 31.53 -41.65
N PRO A 24 21.56 30.55 -42.47
CA PRO A 24 20.64 29.58 -43.01
C PRO A 24 20.07 28.74 -41.86
N PHE A 25 18.76 28.83 -41.67
CA PHE A 25 17.96 27.95 -40.82
C PHE A 25 17.88 26.57 -41.49
N PRO A 26 18.77 25.62 -41.11
CA PRO A 26 18.24 24.33 -40.68
C PRO A 26 19.00 23.70 -39.49
N ALA A 27 20.01 24.36 -38.92
CA ALA A 27 20.85 23.71 -37.89
C ALA A 27 20.29 23.78 -36.45
N VAL A 28 19.44 24.77 -36.13
CA VAL A 28 18.91 24.94 -34.76
C VAL A 28 17.73 24.01 -34.47
N ALA A 29 16.97 23.61 -35.50
CA ALA A 29 15.85 22.67 -35.34
C ALA A 29 16.32 21.23 -35.03
N VAL A 30 17.53 20.85 -35.42
CA VAL A 30 18.08 19.51 -35.17
C VAL A 30 18.55 19.34 -33.72
N LEU A 31 19.01 20.41 -33.05
CA LEU A 31 19.44 20.30 -31.65
C LEU A 31 18.26 20.17 -30.66
N CYS A 32 17.10 20.78 -30.96
CA CYS A 32 15.90 20.62 -30.12
C CYS A 32 15.17 19.28 -30.31
N LEU A 33 15.41 18.57 -31.42
CA LEU A 33 14.87 17.22 -31.67
C LEU A 33 15.74 16.10 -31.06
N LEU A 34 17.00 16.40 -30.74
CA LEU A 34 17.90 15.43 -30.09
C LEU A 34 17.80 15.45 -28.56
N SER A 35 17.37 16.55 -27.94
CA SER A 35 17.11 16.59 -26.48
C SER A 35 15.84 15.84 -26.06
N SER A 36 14.91 15.57 -26.98
CA SER A 36 13.75 14.68 -26.73
C SER A 36 14.06 13.19 -26.85
N LEU A 37 15.22 12.80 -27.43
CA LEU A 37 15.64 11.41 -27.54
C LEU A 37 16.48 10.92 -26.35
N PHE A 38 16.90 11.84 -25.48
CA PHE A 38 17.72 11.57 -24.30
C PHE A 38 17.21 12.29 -23.04
N ALA A 39 15.91 12.57 -22.94
CA ALA A 39 15.34 12.57 -21.60
C ALA A 39 15.40 11.09 -21.18
N PRO A 40 16.29 10.65 -20.26
CA PRO A 40 16.01 9.41 -19.58
C PRO A 40 14.59 9.60 -19.09
N ALA A 41 13.68 8.73 -19.53
CA ALA A 41 12.45 8.58 -18.80
C ALA A 41 12.95 8.34 -17.37
N LEU A 42 12.80 9.35 -16.51
CA LEU A 42 12.72 9.17 -15.08
C LEU A 42 11.49 8.28 -14.91
N ARG A 43 11.65 6.99 -15.26
CA ARG A 43 10.89 5.91 -14.70
C ARG A 43 11.29 6.02 -13.25
N ALA A 44 10.49 6.81 -12.54
CA ALA A 44 10.46 6.75 -11.11
C ALA A 44 10.41 5.25 -10.79
N ASP A 45 11.39 4.79 -10.01
CA ASP A 45 11.63 3.40 -9.66
C ASP A 45 10.47 2.91 -8.76
N LEU A 46 9.27 2.85 -9.34
CA LEU A 46 8.04 2.54 -8.65
C LEU A 46 8.07 1.06 -8.32
N CYS A 47 8.01 0.79 -7.02
CA CYS A 47 7.94 -0.55 -6.48
C CYS A 47 6.51 -0.82 -6.05
N ASP A 48 5.78 -1.63 -6.82
CA ASP A 48 4.47 -2.11 -6.41
C ASP A 48 4.59 -3.47 -5.71
N VAL A 49 4.37 -3.49 -4.40
CA VAL A 49 4.32 -4.70 -3.58
C VAL A 49 2.87 -5.06 -3.30
N GLN A 50 2.41 -6.18 -3.84
CA GLN A 50 1.07 -6.73 -3.58
C GLN A 50 1.19 -7.94 -2.66
N TYR A 51 0.21 -8.12 -1.78
CA TYR A 51 0.13 -9.30 -0.91
C TYR A 51 -0.79 -10.34 -1.53
N ASP A 52 -0.49 -11.62 -1.30
CA ASP A 52 -1.34 -12.74 -1.69
C ASP A 52 -1.43 -13.78 -0.58
N PHE A 53 -2.59 -14.40 -0.42
CA PHE A 53 -2.79 -15.47 0.55
C PHE A 53 -2.35 -16.79 -0.08
N LEU A 54 -1.45 -17.52 0.61
CA LEU A 54 -0.92 -18.79 0.11
C LEU A 54 -1.57 -19.99 0.80
N SER A 55 -1.58 -20.02 2.14
CA SER A 55 -2.16 -21.13 2.89
C SER A 55 -2.46 -20.77 4.34
N ALA A 56 -3.32 -21.58 4.96
CA ALA A 56 -3.63 -21.52 6.38
C ALA A 56 -3.60 -22.93 6.96
N SER A 57 -3.03 -23.07 8.15
CA SER A 57 -2.93 -24.36 8.83
C SER A 57 -3.12 -24.21 10.33
N ARG A 58 -3.58 -25.28 10.98
CA ARG A 58 -3.76 -25.37 12.43
C ARG A 58 -2.93 -26.53 12.98
N ASP A 59 -2.19 -26.30 14.05
CA ASP A 59 -1.48 -27.37 14.77
C ASP A 59 -2.37 -28.07 15.82
N GLU A 60 -1.83 -29.13 16.45
CA GLU A 60 -2.54 -29.91 17.46
C GLU A 60 -2.92 -29.12 18.72
N TRP A 61 -2.26 -27.98 18.98
CA TRP A 61 -2.58 -27.07 20.09
C TRP A 61 -3.61 -26.00 19.71
N GLY A 62 -4.07 -26.01 18.46
CA GLY A 62 -5.02 -25.04 17.92
C GLY A 62 -4.40 -23.73 17.48
N ASN A 63 -3.07 -23.60 17.46
CA ASN A 63 -2.43 -22.41 16.88
C ASN A 63 -2.64 -22.41 15.37
N VAL A 64 -2.93 -21.24 14.84
CA VAL A 64 -3.18 -21.04 13.42
C VAL A 64 -2.01 -20.28 12.80
N SER A 65 -1.44 -20.82 11.74
CA SER A 65 -0.45 -20.16 10.89
C SER A 65 -1.08 -19.76 9.57
N TYR A 66 -0.95 -18.49 9.20
CA TYR A 66 -1.27 -17.98 7.86
C TYR A 66 0.02 -17.67 7.12
N LEU A 67 0.17 -18.20 5.91
CA LEU A 67 1.25 -17.85 5.00
C LEU A 67 0.75 -16.82 3.99
N ILE A 68 1.39 -15.65 3.99
CA ILE A 68 1.09 -14.53 3.08
C ILE A 68 2.34 -14.27 2.23
N GLY A 69 2.20 -14.44 0.93
CA GLY A 69 3.24 -14.13 -0.05
C GLY A 69 3.18 -12.67 -0.48
N THR A 70 4.24 -12.25 -1.16
CA THR A 70 4.28 -10.94 -1.80
C THR A 70 4.68 -11.05 -3.26
N LYS A 71 3.95 -10.34 -4.12
CA LYS A 71 4.27 -10.14 -5.52
C LYS A 71 4.82 -8.74 -5.71
N VAL A 72 5.90 -8.61 -6.48
CA VAL A 72 6.56 -7.33 -6.74
C VAL A 72 6.59 -7.04 -8.21
N GLU A 73 6.35 -5.78 -8.52
CA GLU A 73 6.64 -5.21 -9.82
C GLU A 73 7.51 -3.97 -9.63
N GLY A 74 8.67 -3.93 -10.29
CA GLY A 74 9.61 -2.81 -10.20
C GLY A 74 11.02 -3.20 -9.75
N PRO A 75 11.90 -2.20 -9.57
CA PRO A 75 13.32 -2.39 -9.27
C PRO A 75 13.61 -2.49 -7.76
N CYS A 76 12.78 -3.23 -7.03
CA CYS A 76 12.94 -3.43 -5.59
C CYS A 76 13.29 -4.88 -5.26
N GLU A 77 13.91 -5.08 -4.10
CA GLU A 77 14.18 -6.42 -3.60
C GLU A 77 12.88 -7.19 -3.42
N ALA A 78 12.92 -8.50 -3.73
CA ALA A 78 11.79 -9.37 -3.49
C ALA A 78 11.44 -9.37 -1.98
N PRO A 79 10.23 -8.93 -1.60
CA PRO A 79 9.76 -8.86 -0.25
C PRO A 79 9.56 -10.27 0.28
N PRO A 80 9.56 -10.35 1.61
CA PRO A 80 9.57 -11.60 2.33
C PRO A 80 8.24 -12.33 2.23
N LEU A 81 8.31 -13.64 2.46
CA LEU A 81 7.16 -14.43 2.84
C LEU A 81 6.84 -14.16 4.32
N PHE A 82 5.57 -13.99 4.67
CA PHE A 82 5.14 -13.78 6.04
C PHE A 82 4.43 -15.03 6.58
N GLU A 83 4.83 -15.48 7.78
CA GLU A 83 4.02 -16.40 8.60
C GLU A 83 3.43 -15.63 9.78
N LEU A 84 2.11 -15.48 9.78
CA LEU A 84 1.36 -14.91 10.89
C LEU A 84 0.83 -16.04 11.78
N LYS A 85 1.26 -16.08 13.04
CA LYS A 85 0.82 -17.06 14.04
C LYS A 85 -0.21 -16.46 14.99
N VAL A 86 -1.31 -17.17 15.20
CA VAL A 86 -2.38 -16.82 16.14
C VAL A 86 -2.56 -17.98 17.11
N SER A 87 -2.44 -17.73 18.42
CA SER A 87 -2.52 -18.75 19.46
C SER A 87 -3.82 -18.63 20.26
N PRO A 88 -4.58 -19.72 20.48
CA PRO A 88 -5.71 -19.70 21.42
C PRO A 88 -5.24 -19.50 22.86
N PRO A 89 -6.10 -19.00 23.77
CA PRO A 89 -7.41 -18.37 23.55
C PRO A 89 -7.28 -16.90 23.12
N GLU A 90 -6.05 -16.44 22.84
CA GLU A 90 -5.74 -15.03 22.71
C GLU A 90 -6.29 -14.47 21.41
N SER A 91 -7.02 -13.36 21.55
CA SER A 91 -7.71 -12.68 20.45
C SER A 91 -6.75 -11.85 19.59
N ARG A 92 -5.44 -12.12 19.68
CA ARG A 92 -4.36 -11.34 19.07
C ARG A 92 -3.33 -12.28 18.45
N ALA A 93 -2.68 -11.82 17.39
CA ALA A 93 -1.59 -12.57 16.79
C ALA A 93 -0.43 -12.70 17.79
N ALA A 94 0.06 -13.93 17.97
CA ALA A 94 1.12 -14.27 18.89
C ALA A 94 2.52 -13.97 18.31
N GLY A 95 2.64 -13.89 16.98
CA GLY A 95 3.88 -13.49 16.34
C GLY A 95 3.77 -13.41 14.81
N VAL A 96 4.68 -12.66 14.22
CA VAL A 96 4.86 -12.54 12.77
C VAL A 96 6.30 -12.92 12.48
N ARG A 97 6.51 -13.88 11.59
CA ARG A 97 7.83 -14.25 11.08
C ARG A 97 7.95 -13.79 9.65
N GLU A 98 9.07 -13.15 9.37
CA GLU A 98 9.45 -12.67 8.06
C GLU A 98 10.55 -13.58 7.50
N TYR A 99 10.31 -14.19 6.35
CA TYR A 99 11.26 -15.08 5.70
C TYR A 99 11.84 -14.38 4.47
N GLY A 100 13.17 -14.29 4.40
CA GLY A 100 13.85 -13.87 3.17
C GLY A 100 13.70 -14.90 2.03
N ASN A 101 14.16 -14.55 0.84
CA ASN A 101 13.97 -15.30 -0.43
C ASN A 101 14.27 -16.81 -0.35
N ILE A 102 15.19 -17.25 0.51
CA ILE A 102 15.58 -18.67 0.65
C ILE A 102 14.53 -19.47 1.46
N GLY A 103 13.77 -18.82 2.35
CA GLY A 103 12.69 -19.47 3.11
C GLY A 103 11.48 -19.83 2.25
N TYR A 104 11.24 -19.10 1.16
CA TYR A 104 10.11 -19.30 0.23
C TYR A 104 10.12 -20.69 -0.42
N VAL A 105 11.26 -21.08 -1.01
CA VAL A 105 11.41 -22.35 -1.73
C VAL A 105 11.17 -23.53 -0.78
N ASN A 106 11.73 -23.48 0.42
CA ASN A 106 11.62 -24.58 1.37
C ASN A 106 10.19 -24.72 1.95
N LEU A 107 9.49 -23.62 2.24
CA LEU A 107 8.14 -23.65 2.84
C LEU A 107 7.04 -24.00 1.83
N VAL A 108 7.19 -23.60 0.57
CA VAL A 108 6.20 -23.85 -0.49
C VAL A 108 6.43 -25.20 -1.16
N GLU A 109 7.68 -25.61 -1.38
CA GLU A 109 7.99 -26.88 -2.06
C GLU A 109 8.06 -28.07 -1.09
N ASN A 110 8.35 -27.84 0.19
CA ASN A 110 8.38 -28.87 1.24
C ASN A 110 7.60 -28.40 2.48
N PRO A 111 6.25 -28.38 2.43
CA PRO A 111 5.40 -27.99 3.57
C PRO A 111 5.60 -28.85 4.83
N SER A 112 6.38 -29.93 4.73
CA SER A 112 6.66 -30.90 5.78
C SER A 112 7.52 -30.39 6.94
N GLU A 113 8.35 -29.35 6.78
CA GLU A 113 9.14 -28.81 7.90
C GLU A 113 9.35 -27.28 7.78
N PRO A 114 8.89 -26.49 8.77
CA PRO A 114 9.49 -26.54 10.09
C PRO A 114 8.45 -26.60 11.23
N GLY A 115 8.52 -27.70 11.98
CA GLY A 115 7.97 -27.83 13.34
C GLY A 115 6.52 -28.29 13.39
N GLY A 116 6.33 -29.62 13.39
CA GLY A 116 5.12 -30.30 13.83
C GLY A 116 4.48 -31.17 12.75
N GLU A 117 4.81 -32.46 12.76
CA GLU A 117 3.94 -33.49 12.20
C GLU A 117 2.55 -33.32 12.84
N ASN A 118 1.47 -33.30 12.04
CA ASN A 118 0.07 -33.01 12.42
C ASN A 118 -0.41 -31.55 12.29
N ARG A 119 -0.12 -30.87 11.17
CA ARG A 119 -0.85 -29.66 10.79
C ARG A 119 -2.09 -29.99 9.94
N GLN A 120 -3.25 -29.52 10.37
CA GLN A 120 -4.48 -29.57 9.59
C GLN A 120 -4.58 -28.33 8.69
N SER A 121 -4.74 -28.53 7.38
CA SER A 121 -5.05 -27.42 6.46
C SER A 121 -6.41 -26.82 6.77
N LEU A 122 -6.51 -25.49 6.76
CA LEU A 122 -7.78 -24.78 6.94
C LEU A 122 -8.34 -24.34 5.59
N ASN A 123 -9.65 -24.45 5.41
CA ASN A 123 -10.29 -24.03 4.17
C ASN A 123 -10.46 -22.50 4.16
N ALA A 124 -9.89 -21.85 3.15
CA ALA A 124 -10.14 -20.44 2.88
C ALA A 124 -11.34 -20.30 1.93
N VAL A 125 -12.34 -19.54 2.34
CA VAL A 125 -13.46 -19.14 1.50
C VAL A 125 -13.17 -17.74 0.94
N PRO A 126 -12.79 -17.61 -0.35
CA PRO A 126 -12.57 -16.31 -0.94
C PRO A 126 -13.89 -15.54 -1.06
N LEU A 127 -13.87 -14.26 -0.72
CA LEU A 127 -15.00 -13.37 -0.95
C LEU A 127 -14.93 -12.81 -2.37
N THR A 128 -16.10 -12.62 -2.97
CA THR A 128 -16.26 -12.05 -4.31
C THR A 128 -16.85 -10.65 -4.20
N HIS A 129 -16.30 -9.71 -4.97
CA HIS A 129 -16.78 -8.34 -4.98
C HIS A 129 -17.97 -8.18 -5.93
N THR A 130 -19.15 -7.87 -5.37
CA THR A 130 -20.40 -7.63 -6.11
C THR A 130 -21.08 -6.37 -5.59
N ASN A 131 -21.41 -5.42 -6.48
CA ASN A 131 -22.12 -4.18 -6.14
C ASN A 131 -21.52 -3.40 -4.95
N GLY A 132 -20.20 -3.28 -4.88
CA GLY A 132 -19.51 -2.54 -3.81
C GLY A 132 -19.30 -3.31 -2.50
N THR A 133 -19.78 -4.56 -2.42
CA THR A 133 -19.65 -5.40 -1.22
C THR A 133 -18.91 -6.70 -1.56
N TRP A 134 -18.01 -7.13 -0.69
CA TRP A 134 -17.35 -8.42 -0.73
C TRP A 134 -18.21 -9.44 0.01
N ILE A 135 -18.68 -10.47 -0.70
CA ILE A 135 -19.62 -11.48 -0.19
C ILE A 135 -19.23 -12.89 -0.66
N THR A 136 -19.76 -13.91 0.01
CA THR A 136 -19.80 -15.29 -0.49
C THR A 136 -21.21 -15.84 -0.31
N SER A 137 -21.59 -16.86 -1.10
CA SER A 137 -22.94 -17.45 -1.06
C SER A 137 -23.29 -18.04 0.31
N ASP A 138 -22.28 -18.46 1.05
CA ASP A 138 -22.44 -19.28 2.24
C ASP A 138 -22.44 -18.47 3.54
N MET A 139 -22.37 -17.13 3.45
CA MET A 139 -22.30 -16.25 4.62
C MET A 139 -23.42 -15.21 4.64
N PRO A 140 -24.05 -14.96 5.80
CA PRO A 140 -25.13 -13.98 5.94
C PRO A 140 -24.63 -12.54 6.10
N TRP A 141 -23.33 -12.29 5.91
CA TRP A 141 -22.69 -11.00 6.13
C TRP A 141 -21.79 -10.61 4.94
N GLY A 142 -21.47 -9.33 4.84
CA GLY A 142 -20.61 -8.78 3.80
C GLY A 142 -19.53 -7.86 4.34
N LEU A 143 -18.55 -7.55 3.49
CA LEU A 143 -17.43 -6.66 3.79
C LEU A 143 -17.43 -5.48 2.79
N ILE A 144 -17.37 -4.25 3.29
CA ILE A 144 -17.31 -3.04 2.48
C ILE A 144 -15.94 -2.37 2.69
N SER A 145 -15.32 -1.92 1.60
CA SER A 145 -14.08 -1.15 1.69
C SER A 145 -14.36 0.20 2.38
N PRO A 146 -13.40 0.77 3.12
CA PRO A 146 -13.59 2.09 3.69
C PRO A 146 -13.94 3.12 2.61
N GLU A 147 -14.87 4.02 2.93
CA GLU A 147 -15.15 5.15 2.06
C GLU A 147 -13.93 6.08 1.96
N PHE A 148 -13.85 6.80 0.84
CA PHE A 148 -12.82 7.80 0.67
C PHE A 148 -13.10 9.01 1.57
N ASP A 149 -12.20 9.26 2.51
CA ASP A 149 -12.23 10.42 3.39
C ASP A 149 -11.27 11.50 2.85
N SER A 150 -11.84 12.59 2.34
CA SER A 150 -11.06 13.71 1.80
C SER A 150 -10.28 14.47 2.87
N ASP A 151 -10.77 14.51 4.10
CA ASP A 151 -10.15 15.26 5.19
C ASP A 151 -8.90 14.52 5.68
N VAL A 152 -8.99 13.19 5.84
CA VAL A 152 -7.83 12.34 6.16
C VAL A 152 -6.81 12.38 5.03
N HIS A 153 -7.25 12.35 3.77
CA HIS A 153 -6.35 12.48 2.62
C HIS A 153 -5.59 13.81 2.64
N GLU A 154 -6.30 14.91 2.85
CA GLU A 154 -5.72 16.25 2.90
C GLU A 154 -4.79 16.43 4.10
N PHE A 155 -5.15 15.82 5.24
CA PHE A 155 -4.32 15.81 6.43
C PHE A 155 -3.01 15.05 6.20
N TRP A 156 -3.07 13.86 5.60
CA TRP A 156 -1.89 13.11 5.15
C TRP A 156 -1.03 13.92 4.18
N ARG A 157 -1.65 14.58 3.18
CA ARG A 157 -0.93 15.43 2.22
C ARG A 157 -0.15 16.55 2.92
N LYS A 158 -0.78 17.26 3.86
CA LYS A 158 -0.12 18.30 4.68
C LYS A 158 0.97 17.74 5.60
N TYR A 159 0.78 16.53 6.12
CA TYR A 159 1.78 15.82 6.90
C TYR A 159 3.02 15.52 6.04
N ARG A 160 2.84 15.00 4.82
CA ARG A 160 3.91 14.76 3.84
C ARG A 160 4.67 16.01 3.43
N LEU A 161 3.96 17.12 3.18
CA LEU A 161 4.60 18.40 2.81
C LEU A 161 5.53 18.95 3.90
N ARG A 162 5.37 18.51 5.16
CA ARG A 162 6.24 18.88 6.29
C ARG A 162 7.39 17.89 6.52
N GLY A 163 7.59 16.94 5.60
CA GLY A 163 8.63 15.90 5.70
C GLY A 163 8.19 14.66 6.48
N GLY A 164 6.89 14.50 6.75
CA GLY A 164 6.38 13.29 7.41
C GLY A 164 6.56 12.03 6.56
N THR A 165 6.74 10.87 7.20
CA THR A 165 6.89 9.56 6.53
C THR A 165 5.75 8.63 6.88
N VAL A 166 5.54 7.55 6.12
CA VAL A 166 4.50 6.56 6.44
C VAL A 166 4.77 5.93 7.81
N SER A 167 6.02 5.61 8.09
CA SER A 167 6.45 5.13 9.42
C SER A 167 6.19 6.16 10.52
N GLY A 168 6.45 7.45 10.26
CA GLY A 168 6.16 8.54 11.19
C GLY A 168 4.66 8.68 11.49
N TRP A 169 3.81 8.58 10.47
CA TRP A 169 2.36 8.61 10.64
C TRP A 169 1.85 7.43 11.46
N ARG A 170 2.34 6.23 11.17
CA ARG A 170 2.02 5.03 11.96
C ARG A 170 2.42 5.20 13.43
N ALA A 171 3.61 5.76 13.69
CA ALA A 171 4.08 6.02 15.05
C ALA A 171 3.25 7.09 15.79
N GLU A 172 2.85 8.15 15.10
CA GLU A 172 2.15 9.30 15.69
C GLU A 172 0.65 9.02 15.92
N TYR A 173 -0.02 8.44 14.93
CA TYR A 173 -1.47 8.24 14.95
C TYR A 173 -1.86 6.83 15.41
N GLY A 174 -0.98 5.84 15.25
CA GLY A 174 -1.22 4.45 15.66
C GLY A 174 -2.55 3.94 15.10
N LEU A 175 -3.36 3.32 15.97
CA LEU A 175 -4.68 2.81 15.60
C LEU A 175 -5.68 3.90 15.19
N ARG A 176 -5.46 5.16 15.61
CA ARG A 176 -6.35 6.28 15.25
C ARG A 176 -6.15 6.75 13.82
N GLY A 177 -5.02 6.39 13.19
CA GLY A 177 -4.73 6.69 11.79
C GLY A 177 -5.28 5.65 10.81
N ILE A 178 -6.13 4.74 11.30
CA ILE A 178 -6.72 3.63 10.53
C ILE A 178 -8.21 3.84 10.38
N VAL A 179 -8.70 3.67 9.16
CA VAL A 179 -10.12 3.58 8.82
C VAL A 179 -10.45 2.11 8.60
N TRP A 180 -11.33 1.56 9.42
CA TRP A 180 -11.71 0.15 9.35
C TRP A 180 -12.64 -0.12 8.18
N PRO A 181 -12.59 -1.32 7.59
CA PRO A 181 -13.63 -1.73 6.67
C PRO A 181 -14.92 -2.03 7.46
N GLU A 182 -16.06 -1.90 6.80
CA GLU A 182 -17.36 -2.18 7.44
C GLU A 182 -17.75 -3.64 7.23
N LEU A 183 -18.22 -4.29 8.30
CA LEU A 183 -18.84 -5.61 8.24
C LEU A 183 -20.34 -5.47 8.40
N VAL A 184 -21.10 -5.79 7.34
CA VAL A 184 -22.56 -5.73 7.33
C VAL A 184 -23.10 -7.08 7.77
N GLY A 185 -23.88 -7.13 8.86
CA GLY A 185 -24.44 -8.38 9.38
C GLY A 185 -23.49 -9.21 10.26
N ALA A 186 -22.33 -8.67 10.62
CA ALA A 186 -21.39 -9.29 11.54
C ALA A 186 -20.60 -8.23 12.32
N ARG A 187 -19.85 -8.65 13.34
CA ARG A 187 -18.87 -7.82 14.06
C ARG A 187 -17.48 -8.39 13.88
N GLY A 188 -16.50 -7.53 13.70
CA GLY A 188 -15.10 -7.90 13.56
C GLY A 188 -14.24 -7.29 14.66
N ASP A 189 -13.53 -8.14 15.40
CA ASP A 189 -12.46 -7.70 16.30
C ASP A 189 -11.13 -7.76 15.55
N LEU A 190 -10.37 -6.66 15.48
CA LEU A 190 -9.03 -6.69 14.90
C LEU A 190 -8.09 -7.55 15.75
N ILE A 191 -7.49 -8.56 15.13
CA ILE A 191 -6.49 -9.45 15.71
C ILE A 191 -5.08 -8.98 15.35
N TYR A 192 -4.89 -8.57 14.10
CA TYR A 192 -3.59 -8.20 13.55
C TYR A 192 -3.69 -7.17 12.42
N ILE A 193 -2.66 -6.34 12.32
CA ILE A 193 -2.46 -5.37 11.25
C ILE A 193 -1.02 -5.40 10.79
N HIS A 194 -0.80 -5.54 9.49
CA HIS A 194 0.54 -5.55 8.93
C HIS A 194 1.19 -4.18 9.09
N GLY A 195 2.39 -4.15 9.67
CA GLY A 195 3.08 -2.92 10.02
C GLY A 195 3.36 -2.01 8.83
N GLY A 196 3.61 -2.56 7.63
CA GLY A 196 3.98 -1.80 6.43
C GLY A 196 2.84 -1.08 5.70
N GLY A 197 1.58 -1.40 6.00
CA GLY A 197 0.44 -0.84 5.27
C GLY A 197 0.02 0.56 5.72
N LEU A 198 -0.66 1.28 4.82
CA LEU A 198 -1.37 2.52 5.11
C LEU A 198 -2.88 2.30 4.99
N TYR A 199 -3.60 2.47 6.10
CA TYR A 199 -4.96 1.98 6.25
C TYR A 199 -6.01 3.10 6.31
N PHE A 200 -5.94 4.04 5.38
CA PHE A 200 -7.03 4.96 5.09
C PHE A 200 -7.15 5.09 3.56
N ASN A 201 -8.37 5.33 3.07
CA ASN A 201 -8.66 5.46 1.63
C ASN A 201 -8.06 4.32 0.78
N TYR A 202 -7.96 3.12 1.35
CA TYR A 202 -7.49 1.93 0.65
C TYR A 202 -8.69 1.18 0.07
N HIS A 203 -8.43 0.35 -0.93
CA HIS A 203 -9.39 -0.61 -1.45
C HIS A 203 -9.07 -2.00 -0.90
N VAL A 204 -10.10 -2.80 -0.64
CA VAL A 204 -9.89 -4.24 -0.44
C VAL A 204 -9.45 -4.84 -1.78
N ALA A 205 -8.30 -5.49 -1.81
CA ALA A 205 -7.75 -6.16 -2.98
C ALA A 205 -8.26 -7.60 -3.08
N ALA A 206 -8.29 -8.28 -1.94
CA ALA A 206 -8.83 -9.62 -1.77
C ALA A 206 -9.25 -9.82 -0.31
N ALA A 207 -10.18 -10.74 -0.06
CA ALA A 207 -10.58 -11.12 1.28
C ALA A 207 -10.88 -12.62 1.37
N TYR A 208 -10.48 -13.23 2.48
CA TYR A 208 -10.60 -14.67 2.72
C TYR A 208 -11.19 -14.90 4.12
N TYR A 209 -12.27 -15.66 4.19
CA TYR A 209 -12.86 -16.09 5.45
C TYR A 209 -12.48 -17.54 5.77
N PHE A 210 -12.23 -17.81 7.04
CA PHE A 210 -11.81 -19.12 7.55
C PHE A 210 -12.84 -19.62 8.57
N PRO A 211 -13.91 -20.32 8.14
CA PRO A 211 -15.05 -20.68 8.98
C PRO A 211 -14.67 -21.40 10.28
N GLU A 212 -13.67 -22.28 10.23
CA GLU A 212 -13.22 -23.11 11.35
C GLU A 212 -12.56 -22.29 12.47
N THR A 213 -12.05 -21.10 12.14
CA THR A 213 -11.42 -20.16 13.09
C THR A 213 -12.24 -18.89 13.29
N ARG A 214 -13.25 -18.67 12.44
CA ARG A 214 -13.97 -17.40 12.31
C ARG A 214 -13.03 -16.22 12.06
N HIS A 215 -11.92 -16.43 11.37
CA HIS A 215 -11.02 -15.35 11.00
C HIS A 215 -11.36 -14.82 9.61
N LEU A 216 -11.17 -13.51 9.42
CA LEU A 216 -11.28 -12.82 8.15
C LEU A 216 -9.96 -12.12 7.84
N MET A 217 -9.28 -12.55 6.79
CA MET A 217 -8.09 -11.89 6.26
C MET A 217 -8.50 -10.93 5.15
N ILE A 218 -7.98 -9.71 5.18
CA ILE A 218 -8.24 -8.67 4.20
C ILE A 218 -6.90 -8.18 3.67
N LEU A 219 -6.65 -8.32 2.38
CA LEU A 219 -5.48 -7.77 1.69
C LEU A 219 -5.88 -6.41 1.11
N THR A 220 -5.04 -5.40 1.29
CA THR A 220 -5.36 -4.01 0.92
C THR A 220 -4.56 -3.57 -0.30
N LYS A 221 -5.18 -2.69 -1.10
CA LYS A 221 -4.54 -1.94 -2.19
C LYS A 221 -4.60 -0.45 -1.88
N GLN A 222 -3.45 0.19 -1.87
CA GLN A 222 -3.26 1.59 -1.53
C GLN A 222 -2.72 2.34 -2.75
N ALA A 223 -3.37 3.44 -3.13
CA ALA A 223 -2.93 4.28 -4.24
C ALA A 223 -1.74 5.18 -3.86
N LEU A 224 -1.57 5.45 -2.56
CA LEU A 224 -0.48 6.25 -2.02
C LEU A 224 0.82 5.44 -1.91
N HIS A 225 1.93 6.11 -2.22
CA HIS A 225 3.27 5.56 -2.10
C HIS A 225 4.05 6.28 -0.99
N ASP A 226 5.08 5.64 -0.45
CA ASP A 226 6.00 6.28 0.50
C ASP A 226 7.02 7.21 -0.18
N GLU A 227 7.96 7.73 0.60
CA GLU A 227 9.09 8.54 0.14
C GLU A 227 10.01 7.85 -0.86
N ASN A 228 10.04 6.52 -0.88
CA ASN A 228 10.83 5.71 -1.81
C ASN A 228 9.98 5.20 -2.98
N LEU A 229 8.74 5.69 -3.13
CA LEU A 229 7.79 5.27 -4.15
C LEU A 229 7.39 3.79 -4.06
N HIS A 230 7.46 3.21 -2.86
CA HIS A 230 6.94 1.88 -2.60
C HIS A 230 5.44 1.95 -2.31
N SER A 231 4.65 1.05 -2.90
CA SER A 231 3.23 0.96 -2.59
C SER A 231 3.03 0.56 -1.12
N GLN A 232 2.04 1.18 -0.47
CA GLN A 232 1.77 1.01 0.96
C GLN A 232 0.61 0.04 1.21
N ASN A 233 0.61 -1.05 0.45
CA ASN A 233 -0.32 -2.16 0.61
C ASN A 233 -0.07 -2.86 1.95
N GLY A 234 -1.04 -3.62 2.42
CA GLY A 234 -0.92 -4.35 3.67
C GLY A 234 -1.99 -5.42 3.80
N PHE A 235 -2.16 -5.91 5.02
CA PHE A 235 -3.22 -6.85 5.33
C PHE A 235 -3.68 -6.72 6.77
N LEU A 236 -4.94 -7.06 6.98
CA LEU A 236 -5.64 -7.06 8.25
C LEU A 236 -6.13 -8.48 8.55
N LEU A 237 -6.14 -8.86 9.81
CA LEU A 237 -6.80 -10.07 10.28
C LEU A 237 -7.82 -9.70 11.36
N PHE A 238 -9.06 -10.10 11.14
CA PHE A 238 -10.16 -9.92 12.08
C PHE A 238 -10.66 -11.26 12.60
N ARG A 239 -11.19 -11.26 13.82
CA ARG A 239 -12.07 -12.32 14.32
C ARG A 239 -13.50 -11.88 14.09
N VAL A 240 -14.25 -12.65 13.33
CA VAL A 240 -15.65 -12.40 13.05
C VAL A 240 -16.50 -13.07 14.13
N SER A 241 -17.47 -12.32 14.64
CA SER A 241 -18.56 -12.83 15.45
C SER A 241 -19.86 -12.46 14.76
N GLU A 242 -20.79 -13.42 14.70
CA GLU A 242 -22.15 -13.12 14.24
C GLU A 242 -22.77 -12.10 15.18
N SER A 243 -23.34 -11.04 14.63
CA SER A 243 -24.14 -10.12 15.43
C SER A 243 -25.37 -10.86 15.91
N ALA A 244 -25.60 -10.91 17.23
CA ALA A 244 -26.91 -11.23 17.77
C ALA A 244 -27.90 -10.20 17.21
N ILE A 245 -28.75 -10.65 16.28
CA ILE A 245 -29.89 -9.87 15.77
C ILE A 245 -30.91 -9.76 16.90
#